data_AF-A0A1M6W017-F1
#
_entry.id   AF-A0A1M6W017-F1
#
_cell.length_a   1.000
_cell.length_b   1.000
_cell.length_c   1.000
_cell.angle_alpha   90.00
_cell.angle_beta   90.00
_cell.angle_gamma   90.00
#
_symmetry.space_group_name_H-M   'P 1'
#
loop_
_entity.id
_entity.type
_entity.pdbx_description
1 polymer ?
#
loop_
_entity_poly.entity_id
_entity_poly.type
_entity_poly.pdbx_seq_one_letter_code
_entity_poly.pdbx_strand_id
1 'polypeptide(L)'
;MKSLLLILAFLLLTVAVVFGQDKKSRKEAKKEKQRQEYMETKMLLDSGAFSFTATWATTQKGRRINLIGNSNQLTLEDTLTSAYLPYFGVVQMYDMSGEGGINFEGTAQDLKIEHNDKKMRSMVSFEVKSSTGNEVYQCQFTINSNSSAALSVRSSARNQISYDGTIAALPDEKKK
;
A
#
# COMPACT_ATOMS: atom_id res chain seq x y z
N MET A 1 41.77 -16.84 -44.86
CA MET A 1 41.66 -15.73 -43.88
C MET A 1 40.33 -14.99 -43.96
N LYS A 2 39.85 -14.55 -45.14
CA LYS A 2 38.57 -13.83 -45.29
C LYS A 2 37.32 -14.66 -44.89
N SER A 3 37.30 -15.96 -45.21
CA SER A 3 36.22 -16.87 -44.78
C SER A 3 36.20 -17.12 -43.26
N LEU A 4 37.38 -17.16 -42.63
CA LEU A 4 37.52 -17.36 -41.18
C LEU A 4 37.02 -16.13 -40.39
N LEU A 5 37.28 -14.92 -40.90
CA LEU A 5 36.77 -13.65 -40.36
C LEU A 5 35.23 -13.55 -40.45
N LEU A 6 34.63 -14.02 -41.55
CA LEU A 6 33.17 -14.01 -41.72
C LEU A 6 32.47 -15.01 -40.77
N ILE A 7 33.06 -16.19 -40.57
CA ILE A 7 32.53 -17.18 -39.62
C ILE A 7 32.61 -16.65 -38.18
N LEU A 8 33.72 -15.99 -37.81
CA LEU A 8 33.88 -15.40 -36.48
C LEU A 8 32.89 -14.26 -36.24
N ALA A 9 32.64 -13.41 -37.24
CA ALA A 9 31.63 -12.35 -37.17
C ALA A 9 30.19 -12.91 -37.05
N PHE A 10 29.90 -14.01 -37.74
CA PHE A 10 28.60 -14.69 -37.63
C PHE A 10 28.41 -15.36 -36.26
N LEU A 11 29.46 -15.96 -35.71
CA LEU A 11 29.46 -16.54 -34.35
C LEU A 11 29.29 -15.46 -33.26
N LEU A 12 29.86 -14.27 -33.45
CA LEU A 12 29.67 -13.14 -32.52
C LEU A 12 28.23 -12.59 -32.57
N LEU A 13 27.58 -12.61 -33.74
CA LEU A 13 26.19 -12.16 -33.88
C LEU A 13 25.20 -13.09 -33.17
N THR A 14 25.41 -14.41 -33.19
CA THR A 14 24.49 -15.36 -32.55
C THR A 14 24.52 -15.26 -31.03
N VAL A 15 25.69 -15.01 -30.42
CA VAL A 15 25.83 -14.81 -28.97
C VAL A 15 25.08 -13.56 -28.49
N ALA A 16 25.14 -12.45 -29.25
CA ALA A 16 24.43 -11.21 -28.90
C ALA A 16 22.89 -11.37 -28.93
N VAL A 17 22.35 -12.22 -29.82
CA VAL A 17 20.92 -12.49 -29.92
C VAL A 17 20.40 -13.29 -28.72
N VAL A 18 21.16 -14.27 -28.24
CA VAL A 18 20.78 -15.11 -27.08
C VAL A 18 20.64 -14.28 -25.80
N PHE A 19 21.60 -13.40 -25.50
CA PHE A 19 21.51 -12.51 -24.33
C PHE A 19 20.38 -11.47 -24.42
N GLY A 20 20.01 -11.04 -25.63
CA GLY A 20 18.92 -10.09 -25.86
C GLY A 20 17.51 -10.70 -25.70
N GLN A 21 17.31 -11.93 -26.17
CA GLN A 21 16.05 -12.66 -26.07
C GLN A 21 15.67 -12.97 -24.61
N ASP A 22 16.68 -13.32 -23.80
CA ASP A 22 16.53 -13.61 -22.37
C ASP A 22 16.05 -12.39 -21.56
N LYS A 23 16.58 -11.19 -21.86
CA LYS A 23 16.19 -9.94 -21.18
C LYS A 23 14.76 -9.52 -21.53
N LYS A 24 14.33 -9.70 -22.78
CA LYS A 24 12.97 -9.38 -23.24
C LYS A 24 11.95 -10.31 -22.60
N SER A 25 12.20 -11.62 -22.63
CA SER A 25 11.37 -12.65 -21.98
C SER A 25 11.20 -12.39 -20.48
N ARG A 26 12.28 -12.10 -19.74
CA ARG A 26 12.21 -11.76 -18.30
C ARG A 26 11.39 -10.50 -18.02
N LYS A 27 11.47 -9.48 -18.88
CA LYS A 27 10.71 -8.23 -18.73
C LYS A 27 9.21 -8.47 -18.97
N GLU A 28 8.87 -9.28 -19.96
CA GLU A 28 7.49 -9.69 -20.25
C GLU A 28 6.91 -10.53 -19.10
N ALA A 29 7.66 -11.53 -18.62
CA ALA A 29 7.26 -12.34 -17.46
C ALA A 29 7.04 -11.50 -16.20
N LYS A 30 7.93 -10.52 -15.91
CA LYS A 30 7.76 -9.61 -14.76
C LYS A 30 6.51 -8.74 -14.91
N LYS A 31 6.23 -8.26 -16.12
CA LYS A 31 5.04 -7.44 -16.40
C LYS A 31 3.76 -8.24 -16.28
N GLU A 32 3.76 -9.49 -16.75
CA GLU A 32 2.62 -10.39 -16.60
C GLU A 32 2.38 -10.74 -15.14
N LYS A 33 3.42 -11.08 -14.37
CA LYS A 33 3.31 -11.28 -12.92
C LYS A 33 2.72 -10.06 -12.23
N GLN A 34 3.23 -8.87 -12.56
CA GLN A 34 2.72 -7.61 -12.00
C GLN A 34 1.24 -7.38 -12.33
N ARG A 35 0.82 -7.76 -13.53
CA ARG A 35 -0.59 -7.68 -13.94
C ARG A 35 -1.45 -8.65 -13.14
N GLN A 36 -1.00 -9.89 -12.93
CA GLN A 36 -1.73 -10.87 -12.12
C GLN A 36 -1.89 -10.37 -10.68
N GLU A 37 -0.79 -9.95 -10.05
CA GLU A 37 -0.81 -9.37 -8.69
C GLU A 37 -1.77 -8.16 -8.63
N TYR A 38 -1.76 -7.30 -9.65
CA TYR A 38 -2.67 -6.15 -9.73
C TYR A 38 -4.15 -6.57 -9.82
N MET A 39 -4.48 -7.60 -10.59
CA MET A 39 -5.85 -8.10 -10.69
C MET A 39 -6.32 -8.68 -9.35
N GLU A 40 -5.47 -9.44 -8.66
CA GLU A 40 -5.77 -9.95 -7.30
C GLU A 40 -5.99 -8.80 -6.31
N THR A 41 -5.10 -7.81 -6.31
CA THR A 41 -5.22 -6.61 -5.47
C THR A 41 -6.49 -5.83 -5.78
N LYS A 42 -6.82 -5.68 -7.06
CA LYS A 42 -8.04 -4.99 -7.50
C LYS A 42 -9.29 -5.74 -7.05
N MET A 43 -9.35 -7.06 -7.23
CA MET A 43 -10.46 -7.89 -6.75
C MET A 43 -10.62 -7.80 -5.23
N LEU A 44 -9.53 -7.79 -4.47
CA LEU A 44 -9.57 -7.59 -3.02
C LEU A 44 -10.22 -6.25 -2.66
N LEU A 45 -9.84 -5.16 -3.33
CA LEU A 45 -10.41 -3.83 -3.08
C LEU A 45 -11.88 -3.74 -3.52
N ASP A 46 -12.21 -4.32 -4.67
CA ASP A 46 -13.57 -4.37 -5.23
C ASP A 46 -14.51 -5.22 -4.36
N SER A 47 -13.98 -6.12 -3.53
CA SER A 47 -14.78 -6.86 -2.54
C SER A 47 -15.31 -5.99 -1.41
N GLY A 48 -14.80 -4.76 -1.26
CA GLY A 48 -15.17 -3.86 -0.17
C GLY A 48 -14.54 -4.20 1.18
N ALA A 49 -13.79 -5.31 1.29
CA ALA A 49 -13.28 -5.82 2.55
C ALA A 49 -11.76 -6.06 2.52
N PHE A 50 -11.00 -5.29 3.30
CA PHE A 50 -9.56 -5.52 3.47
C PHE A 50 -9.03 -5.10 4.85
N SER A 51 -7.96 -5.75 5.28
CA SER A 51 -7.11 -5.30 6.38
C SER A 51 -5.84 -4.67 5.82
N PHE A 52 -5.30 -3.68 6.52
CA PHE A 52 -4.00 -3.09 6.30
C PHE A 52 -3.16 -3.28 7.55
N THR A 53 -1.97 -3.85 7.41
CA THR A 53 -0.99 -3.95 8.49
C THR A 53 0.20 -3.07 8.18
N ALA A 54 0.41 -2.03 9.00
CA ALA A 54 1.56 -1.15 8.87
C ALA A 54 2.83 -1.86 9.36
N THR A 55 3.97 -1.52 8.77
CA THR A 55 5.30 -2.01 9.19
C THR A 55 6.25 -0.87 9.50
N TRP A 56 6.00 0.30 8.90
CA TRP A 56 6.74 1.53 9.17
C TRP A 56 5.79 2.71 9.32
N ALA A 57 6.13 3.63 10.21
CA ALA A 57 5.56 4.98 10.26
C ALA A 57 6.61 6.01 9.84
N THR A 58 6.19 7.06 9.14
CA THR A 58 7.01 8.21 8.78
C THR A 58 6.30 9.49 9.22
N THR A 59 6.90 10.23 10.15
CA THR A 59 6.33 11.50 10.65
C THR A 59 6.48 12.60 9.60
N GLN A 60 5.73 13.71 9.75
CA GLN A 60 5.88 14.90 8.90
C GLN A 60 7.32 15.44 8.78
N LYS A 61 8.17 15.22 9.80
CA LYS A 61 9.59 15.63 9.79
C LYS A 61 10.52 14.58 9.15
N GLY A 62 9.98 13.51 8.57
CA GLY A 62 10.73 12.46 7.89
C GLY A 62 11.34 11.40 8.82
N ARG A 63 11.05 11.44 10.14
CA ARG A 63 11.51 10.38 11.05
C ARG A 63 10.77 9.09 10.72
N ARG A 64 11.51 8.02 10.43
CA ARG A 64 10.98 6.68 10.15
C ARG A 64 11.07 5.79 11.39
N ILE A 65 9.99 5.09 11.72
CA ILE A 65 9.85 4.24 12.92
C ILE A 65 9.36 2.85 12.50
N ASN A 66 10.03 1.80 12.97
CA ASN A 66 9.60 0.42 12.74
C ASN A 66 8.44 0.08 13.67
N LEU A 67 7.38 -0.53 13.13
CA LEU A 67 6.17 -0.90 13.87
C LEU A 67 6.03 -2.41 14.07
N ILE A 68 6.92 -3.23 13.49
CA ILE A 68 6.86 -4.69 13.61
C ILE A 68 6.83 -5.09 15.09
N GLY A 69 5.92 -5.99 15.44
CA GLY A 69 5.71 -6.45 16.82
C GLY A 69 4.77 -5.59 17.67
N ASN A 70 4.23 -4.50 17.13
CA ASN A 70 3.21 -3.68 17.78
C ASN A 70 1.86 -3.84 17.05
N SER A 71 0.76 -3.51 17.73
CA SER A 71 -0.54 -3.37 17.05
C SER A 71 -0.51 -2.12 16.16
N ASN A 72 -0.87 -2.29 14.88
CA ASN A 72 -0.60 -1.33 13.80
C ASN A 72 -1.52 -1.59 12.58
N GLN A 73 -2.79 -1.91 12.85
CA GLN A 73 -3.75 -2.38 11.86
C GLN A 73 -4.85 -1.35 11.58
N LEU A 74 -5.40 -1.42 10.36
CA LEU A 74 -6.63 -0.77 9.94
C LEU A 74 -7.48 -1.78 9.19
N THR A 75 -8.78 -1.81 9.42
CA THR A 75 -9.74 -2.59 8.63
C THR A 75 -10.71 -1.68 7.91
N LEU A 76 -11.16 -2.11 6.75
CA LEU A 76 -12.28 -1.53 6.02
C LEU A 76 -13.16 -2.66 5.51
N GLU A 77 -14.44 -2.62 5.85
CA GLU A 77 -15.47 -3.57 5.43
C GLU A 77 -16.70 -2.78 4.98
N ASP A 78 -16.92 -2.74 3.67
CA ASP A 78 -17.87 -1.84 3.00
C ASP A 78 -17.64 -0.37 3.38
N THR A 79 -18.35 0.10 4.41
CA THR A 79 -18.23 1.46 4.95
C THR A 79 -17.80 1.48 6.41
N LEU A 80 -17.69 0.33 7.06
CA LEU A 80 -17.19 0.23 8.43
C LEU A 80 -15.67 0.21 8.39
N THR A 81 -15.04 1.01 9.25
CA THR A 81 -13.59 1.04 9.36
C THR A 81 -13.17 1.20 10.80
N SER A 82 -12.10 0.51 11.17
CA SER A 82 -11.44 0.73 12.45
C SER A 82 -9.94 0.79 12.25
N ALA A 83 -9.26 1.52 13.12
CA ALA A 83 -7.81 1.61 13.11
C ALA A 83 -7.25 1.67 14.53
N TYR A 84 -6.10 1.02 14.69
CA TYR A 84 -5.21 1.20 15.81
C TYR A 84 -3.80 1.43 15.25
N LEU A 85 -3.40 2.70 15.13
CA LEU A 85 -2.16 3.10 14.49
C LEU A 85 -1.30 3.93 15.46
N PRO A 86 -0.08 3.48 15.81
CA PRO A 86 0.82 4.27 16.65
C PRO A 86 1.16 5.62 16.02
N TYR A 87 1.18 6.69 16.82
CA TYR A 87 1.47 8.06 16.38
C TYR A 87 2.73 8.60 17.06
N PHE A 88 3.61 9.25 16.28
CA PHE A 88 4.91 9.77 16.74
C PHE A 88 5.12 11.24 16.37
N GLY A 89 4.05 11.95 16.05
CA GLY A 89 4.07 13.35 15.65
C GLY A 89 3.78 14.32 16.80
N VAL A 90 3.32 15.52 16.43
CA VAL A 90 2.97 16.58 17.38
C VAL A 90 1.46 16.73 17.36
N VAL A 91 0.86 16.67 18.54
CA VAL A 91 -0.55 17.02 18.77
C VAL A 91 -0.63 18.54 18.91
N GLN A 92 -1.39 19.19 18.02
CA GLN A 92 -1.56 20.64 18.00
C GLN A 92 -2.73 21.07 18.90
N MET A 93 -3.80 20.27 18.90
CA MET A 93 -4.98 20.47 19.75
C MET A 93 -5.07 19.28 20.69
N TYR A 94 -4.88 19.51 21.98
CA TYR A 94 -4.92 18.46 22.98
C TYR A 94 -6.35 17.93 23.11
N ASP A 95 -6.55 16.65 22.80
CA ASP A 95 -7.76 15.94 23.18
C ASP A 95 -7.63 15.44 24.63
N MET A 96 -8.75 15.41 25.36
CA MET A 96 -8.80 14.87 26.73
C MET A 96 -8.96 13.34 26.74
N SER A 97 -8.85 12.66 25.59
CA SER A 97 -9.09 11.21 25.50
C SER A 97 -7.94 10.39 26.09
N GLY A 98 -6.75 10.97 26.17
CA GLY A 98 -5.55 10.28 26.65
C GLY A 98 -5.00 9.24 25.67
N GLU A 99 -5.59 9.11 24.48
CA GLU A 99 -5.14 8.17 23.46
C GLU A 99 -3.98 8.76 22.64
N GLY A 100 -2.81 8.16 22.81
CA GLY A 100 -1.59 8.59 22.11
C GLY A 100 -1.57 8.26 20.62
N GLY A 101 -2.33 7.24 20.18
CA GLY A 101 -2.38 6.76 18.80
C GLY A 101 -3.39 7.49 17.92
N ILE A 102 -3.48 7.05 16.66
CA ILE A 102 -4.62 7.30 15.78
C ILE A 102 -5.54 6.10 15.93
N ASN A 103 -6.64 6.30 16.63
CA ASN A 103 -7.64 5.28 16.89
C ASN A 103 -9.01 5.78 16.47
N PHE A 104 -9.73 4.94 15.75
CA PHE A 104 -11.12 5.19 15.39
C PHE A 104 -11.82 3.87 15.13
N GLU A 105 -13.13 3.89 15.33
CA GLU A 105 -14.05 2.86 14.89
C GLU A 105 -15.34 3.57 14.47
N GLY A 106 -15.76 3.36 13.22
CA GLY A 106 -16.95 4.03 12.71
C GLY A 106 -17.13 3.89 11.21
N THR A 107 -17.92 4.80 10.65
CA THR A 107 -18.26 4.79 9.23
C THR A 107 -17.30 5.68 8.43
N ALA A 108 -16.68 5.10 7.41
CA ALA A 108 -15.92 5.79 6.36
C ALA A 108 -16.86 6.66 5.52
N GLN A 109 -16.75 7.98 5.69
CA GLN A 109 -17.45 8.98 4.91
C GLN A 109 -16.68 9.29 3.63
N ASP A 110 -17.40 9.61 2.56
CA ASP A 110 -16.83 9.91 1.24
C ASP A 110 -15.84 8.85 0.74
N LEU A 111 -16.12 7.57 1.03
CA LEU A 111 -15.30 6.44 0.58
C LEU A 111 -15.22 6.42 -0.96
N LYS A 112 -13.99 6.44 -1.47
CA LYS A 112 -13.68 6.34 -2.90
C LYS A 112 -12.61 5.30 -3.12
N ILE A 113 -12.84 4.42 -4.09
CA ILE A 113 -11.89 3.43 -4.58
C ILE A 113 -11.68 3.72 -6.07
N GLU A 114 -10.45 4.05 -6.46
CA GLU A 114 -10.09 4.41 -7.83
C GLU A 114 -8.96 3.53 -8.34
N HIS A 115 -9.12 2.98 -9.54
CA HIS A 115 -8.12 2.12 -10.17
C HIS A 115 -7.43 2.83 -11.34
N ASN A 116 -6.11 2.76 -11.39
CA ASN A 116 -5.31 3.19 -12.52
C ASN A 116 -4.71 1.97 -13.22
N ASP A 117 -5.47 1.35 -14.13
CA ASP A 117 -5.05 0.13 -14.83
C ASP A 117 -3.74 0.32 -15.62
N LYS A 118 -3.49 1.54 -16.13
CA LYS A 118 -2.26 1.89 -16.85
C LYS A 118 -1.02 1.86 -15.94
N LYS A 119 -1.17 2.30 -14.69
CA LYS A 119 -0.11 2.31 -13.67
C LYS A 119 -0.12 1.08 -12.76
N MET A 120 -1.11 0.20 -12.88
CA MET A 120 -1.33 -0.98 -12.02
C MET A 120 -1.28 -0.61 -10.53
N ARG A 121 -2.05 0.43 -10.18
CA ARG A 121 -2.13 1.02 -8.85
C ARG A 121 -3.57 1.40 -8.54
N SER A 122 -3.95 1.31 -7.28
CA SER A 122 -5.25 1.74 -6.78
C SER A 122 -5.08 2.84 -5.73
N MET A 123 -6.08 3.70 -5.60
CA MET A 123 -6.21 4.70 -4.55
C MET A 123 -7.47 4.41 -3.75
N VAL A 124 -7.39 4.48 -2.43
CA VAL A 124 -8.56 4.44 -1.55
C VAL A 124 -8.53 5.66 -0.66
N SER A 125 -9.63 6.39 -0.54
CA SER A 125 -9.72 7.54 0.36
C SER A 125 -11.04 7.60 1.10
N PHE A 126 -11.02 8.04 2.34
CA PHE A 126 -12.21 8.28 3.15
C PHE A 126 -11.91 9.25 4.30
N GLU A 127 -12.96 9.77 4.91
CA GLU A 127 -12.92 10.51 6.16
C GLU A 127 -13.60 9.71 7.28
N VAL A 128 -13.08 9.78 8.50
CA VAL A 128 -13.66 9.12 9.67
C VAL A 128 -13.41 9.94 10.92
N LYS A 129 -14.38 9.94 11.84
CA LYS A 129 -14.21 10.60 13.15
C LYS A 129 -13.53 9.65 14.12
N SER A 130 -12.72 10.18 15.03
CA SER A 130 -12.23 9.43 16.18
C SER A 130 -13.39 8.87 17.00
N SER A 131 -13.12 7.84 17.80
CA SER A 131 -14.15 7.21 18.64
C SER A 131 -14.78 8.18 19.65
N THR A 132 -14.09 9.28 19.99
CA THR A 132 -14.61 10.35 20.86
C THR A 132 -15.32 11.48 20.09
N GLY A 133 -15.25 11.48 18.75
CA GLY A 133 -15.86 12.49 17.88
C GLY A 133 -15.13 13.84 17.80
N ASN A 134 -14.04 14.02 18.55
CA ASN A 134 -13.33 15.29 18.67
C ASN A 134 -12.23 15.51 17.62
N GLU A 135 -11.89 14.47 16.86
CA GLU A 135 -10.85 14.51 15.83
C GLU A 135 -11.39 13.88 14.55
N VAL A 136 -11.08 14.50 13.42
CA VAL A 136 -11.43 14.02 12.09
C VAL A 136 -10.16 13.57 11.39
N TYR A 137 -10.17 12.33 10.89
CA TYR A 137 -9.08 11.75 10.12
C TYR A 137 -9.45 11.65 8.65
N GLN A 138 -8.57 12.14 7.79
CA GLN A 138 -8.63 11.93 6.34
C GLN A 138 -7.57 10.91 5.97
N CYS A 139 -8.02 9.74 5.53
CA CYS A 139 -7.19 8.60 5.18
C CYS A 139 -7.07 8.50 3.66
N GLN A 140 -5.83 8.38 3.16
CA GLN A 140 -5.56 8.17 1.74
C GLN A 140 -4.53 7.06 1.55
N PHE A 141 -4.94 5.97 0.94
CA PHE A 141 -4.10 4.87 0.52
C PHE A 141 -3.61 5.05 -0.92
N THR A 142 -2.34 4.73 -1.13
CA THR A 142 -1.77 4.36 -2.43
C THR A 142 -1.39 2.89 -2.39
N ILE A 143 -2.01 2.07 -3.23
CA ILE A 143 -1.89 0.61 -3.19
C ILE A 143 -1.28 0.13 -4.52
N ASN A 144 -0.10 -0.48 -4.46
CA ASN A 144 0.60 -1.01 -5.63
C ASN A 144 0.09 -2.40 -6.00
N SER A 145 0.48 -2.88 -7.18
CA SER A 145 0.09 -4.18 -7.72
C SER A 145 0.33 -5.37 -6.78
N ASN A 146 1.33 -5.31 -5.92
CA ASN A 146 1.72 -6.44 -5.04
C ASN A 146 1.13 -6.33 -3.63
N SER A 147 -0.04 -5.71 -3.48
CA SER A 147 -0.69 -5.41 -2.20
C SER A 147 0.12 -4.53 -1.22
N SER A 148 1.30 -4.03 -1.61
CA SER A 148 2.00 -3.03 -0.80
C SER A 148 1.24 -1.71 -0.84
N ALA A 149 1.10 -1.09 0.31
CA ALA A 149 0.29 0.10 0.48
C ALA A 149 1.01 1.15 1.32
N ALA A 150 0.82 2.41 0.94
CA ALA A 150 1.19 3.57 1.72
C ALA A 150 -0.09 4.29 2.13
N LEU A 151 -0.34 4.41 3.44
CA LEU A 151 -1.44 5.16 4.02
C LEU A 151 -0.91 6.53 4.48
N SER A 152 -1.51 7.60 3.99
CA SER A 152 -1.34 8.94 4.54
C SER A 152 -2.55 9.28 5.40
N VAL A 153 -2.32 9.68 6.65
CA VAL A 153 -3.38 10.15 7.56
C VAL A 153 -3.16 11.62 7.88
N ARG A 154 -4.14 12.44 7.51
CA ARG A 154 -4.26 13.83 7.97
C ARG A 154 -5.28 13.89 9.09
N SER A 155 -5.06 14.80 10.02
CA SER A 155 -5.90 14.97 11.20
C SER A 155 -6.25 16.45 11.37
N SER A 156 -7.41 16.72 11.96
CA SER A 156 -7.82 18.06 12.38
C SER A 156 -7.09 18.58 13.63
N ALA A 157 -6.39 17.71 14.37
CA ALA A 157 -5.76 18.02 15.66
C ALA A 157 -4.25 17.71 15.72
N ARG A 158 -3.70 17.00 14.72
CA ARG A 158 -2.36 16.43 14.73
C ARG A 158 -1.65 16.66 13.39
N ASN A 159 -0.31 16.74 13.44
CA ASN A 159 0.51 16.75 12.23
C ASN A 159 0.32 15.46 11.41
N GLN A 160 0.41 15.57 10.08
CA GLN A 160 0.27 14.43 9.16
C GLN A 160 1.32 13.34 9.47
N ILE A 161 0.91 12.08 9.29
CA ILE A 161 1.77 10.91 9.38
C ILE A 161 1.47 9.96 8.22
N SER A 162 2.47 9.20 7.81
CA SER A 162 2.30 8.17 6.78
C SER A 162 2.73 6.80 7.31
N TYR A 163 2.12 5.74 6.81
CA TYR A 163 2.41 4.35 7.15
C TYR A 163 2.68 3.55 5.88
N ASP A 164 3.75 2.75 5.87
CA ASP A 164 4.01 1.76 4.83
C ASP A 164 3.61 0.38 5.36
N GLY A 165 2.95 -0.42 4.54
CA GLY A 165 2.50 -1.75 4.92
C GLY A 165 1.97 -2.57 3.76
N THR A 166 1.13 -3.53 4.07
CA THR A 166 0.48 -4.40 3.09
C THR A 166 -1.00 -4.55 3.40
N ILE A 167 -1.81 -4.70 2.36
CA ILE A 167 -3.20 -5.10 2.49
C ILE A 167 -3.37 -6.61 2.34
N ALA A 168 -4.39 -7.15 2.98
CA ALA A 168 -4.83 -8.54 2.85
C ALA A 168 -6.35 -8.61 2.99
N ALA A 169 -6.94 -9.77 2.67
CA ALA A 169 -8.32 -10.05 3.05
C ALA A 169 -8.49 -9.88 4.57
N LEU A 170 -9.70 -9.52 5.00
CA LEU A 170 -10.02 -9.56 6.43
C LEU A 170 -9.81 -11.01 6.93
N PRO A 171 -9.21 -11.20 8.12
CA PRO A 171 -9.13 -12.53 8.70
C PRO A 171 -10.55 -13.06 8.93
N ASP A 172 -10.82 -14.30 8.51
CA ASP A 172 -12.06 -15.00 8.87
C ASP A 172 -12.27 -14.88 10.39
N GLU A 173 -13.36 -14.26 10.83
CA GLU A 173 -13.84 -14.40 12.20
C GLU A 173 -14.36 -15.82 12.42
N LYS A 174 -13.45 -16.81 12.44
CA LYS A 174 -13.72 -18.15 12.93
C LYS A 174 -13.28 -18.24 14.38
N LYS A 175 -14.29 -18.00 15.23
CA LYS A 175 -14.51 -18.60 16.56
C LYS A 175 -13.39 -18.44 17.59
N LYS A 176 -13.62 -17.57 18.57
CA LYS A 176 -13.44 -17.94 19.97
C LYS A 176 -14.79 -17.94 20.66
#